data_AF-A0A937B8B2-F1
#
_entry.id   AF-A0A937B8B2-F1
#
_cell.length_a   1.000
_cell.length_b   1.000
_cell.length_c   1.000
_cell.angle_alpha   90.00
_cell.angle_beta   90.00
_cell.angle_gamma   90.00
#
_symmetry.space_group_name_H-M   'P 1'
#
loop_
_entity.id
_entity.type
_entity.pdbx_description
1 polymer ?
#
loop_
_entity_poly.entity_id
_entity_poly.type
_entity_poly.pdbx_seq_one_letter_code
_entity_poly.pdbx_strand_id
1 'polypeptide(L)'
;MNKGKPSPCPLCDAEPISAIPQADKDAYEMECRRCGKFSISGTLYSSRDIPIALRPWLSAYTRQKHELGKHTEMLVSSNIQALGQAMQNISPKDRATELLQMLIGRTSHVGAPVEFSPEWDYPLATAKNPQEAMFHVEELKRKGLIRFHDMTHLLVTHDGWAVGDQTYLLRPPSSMAGTDAQKEGKQWDVFVCHASEDKSAVVDPLEKELQKHGLHIWLDRSVLTIGDSLRRKIDEGLSNSRFGVVIFSQAFFTKEWPQKELDGLAQREISEGKVILPILHKVTHSDIRKYSVTLADKVAISTEHGIPQLAKHIVQAIQSSTNTGKQATISTPLGSTDADTTANPAPSRVSIRPSNQEDGLPVMKHETSTQFFSERFAKAFPGVHGTQWFRDPIKAIERLALFFTKPIAFGGHHPIWWWRSGNMYIQDFSILSNNTILLDHQELIIDELAAVNAGSYYQEFLYVKAKPSQPSGLNDISSLPDQIALRGYAKEEFALFRGRPVTRAEYDDGAAVIDGCVVTLNGEAQLRERFLTPYNFIIAAHESPINNDRFDEPCNEMLNRILRGEATIEELSTATLKLPRREHYNRRQ
;
A
#
# COMPACT_ATOMS: atom_id res chain seq x y z
N MET A 1 34.23 15.35 46.68
CA MET A 1 34.48 15.71 45.27
C MET A 1 33.13 15.83 44.58
N ASN A 2 32.72 17.05 44.23
CA ASN A 2 31.51 17.30 43.45
C ASN A 2 31.61 16.48 42.16
N LYS A 3 30.80 15.42 42.00
CA LYS A 3 30.62 14.77 40.70
C LYS A 3 29.88 15.79 39.84
N GLY A 4 30.62 16.67 39.19
CA GLY A 4 30.07 17.73 38.34
C GLY A 4 29.12 17.11 37.32
N LYS A 5 27.94 17.70 37.15
CA LYS A 5 27.00 17.28 36.11
C LYS A 5 27.73 17.19 34.78
N PRO A 6 27.55 16.10 34.00
CA PRO A 6 28.14 16.00 32.67
C PRO A 6 27.66 17.19 31.82
N SER A 7 28.55 17.73 30.99
CA SER A 7 28.16 18.81 30.08
C SER A 7 27.05 18.33 29.12
N PRO A 8 26.17 19.24 28.66
CA PRO A 8 25.07 18.86 27.76
C PRO A 8 25.58 18.17 26.49
N CYS A 9 24.78 17.23 25.98
CA CYS A 9 25.09 16.48 24.78
C CYS A 9 25.50 17.44 23.64
N PRO A 10 26.68 17.25 23.01
CA PRO A 10 27.18 18.20 22.00
C PRO A 10 26.36 18.17 20.69
N LEU A 11 25.53 17.14 20.50
CA LEU A 11 24.68 16.99 19.31
C LEU A 11 23.26 17.55 19.49
N CYS A 12 22.74 17.64 20.71
CA CYS A 12 21.35 18.07 20.91
C CYS A 12 21.10 18.98 22.12
N ASP A 13 22.15 19.32 22.86
CA ASP A 13 22.12 20.18 24.05
C ASP A 13 21.26 19.67 25.22
N ALA A 14 20.71 18.45 25.14
CA ALA A 14 20.02 17.79 26.25
C ALA A 14 21.01 17.25 27.29
N GLU A 15 20.57 17.13 28.55
CA GLU A 15 21.35 16.47 29.61
C GLU A 15 21.56 14.99 29.25
N PRO A 16 22.81 14.51 29.08
CA PRO A 16 23.07 13.12 28.74
C PRO A 16 22.82 12.21 29.95
N ILE A 17 22.48 10.94 29.68
CA ILE A 17 22.39 9.89 30.69
C ILE A 17 23.79 9.61 31.26
N SER A 18 24.80 9.53 30.39
CA SER A 18 26.20 9.40 30.79
C SER A 18 27.15 10.03 29.77
N ALA A 19 28.31 10.45 30.26
CA ALA A 19 29.45 10.92 29.46
C ALA A 19 30.72 10.43 30.15
N ILE A 20 31.29 9.33 29.66
CA ILE A 20 32.37 8.60 30.34
C ILE A 20 33.67 8.80 29.55
N PRO A 21 34.68 9.50 30.11
CA PRO A 21 35.98 9.62 29.48
C PRO A 21 36.68 8.25 29.43
N GLN A 22 37.32 7.95 28.31
CA GLN A 22 38.10 6.72 28.13
C GLN A 22 39.55 6.98 28.57
N ALA A 23 40.01 6.31 29.64
CA ALA A 23 41.28 6.62 30.31
C ALA A 23 42.52 6.61 29.37
N ASP A 24 42.47 5.81 28.30
CA ASP A 24 43.60 5.56 27.40
C ASP A 24 43.43 6.16 25.99
N LYS A 25 42.40 6.99 25.75
CA LYS A 25 42.08 7.57 24.43
C LYS A 25 41.53 8.99 24.59
N ASP A 26 41.79 9.89 23.62
CA ASP A 26 41.09 11.20 23.55
C ASP A 26 39.63 10.98 23.12
N ALA A 27 38.81 10.38 23.98
CA ALA A 27 37.46 9.95 23.66
C ALA A 27 36.51 9.96 24.88
N TYR A 28 35.26 10.29 24.61
CA TYR A 28 34.14 10.14 25.52
C TYR A 28 33.12 9.18 24.93
N GLU A 29 32.67 8.22 25.73
CA GLU A 29 31.49 7.43 25.45
C GLU A 29 30.26 8.14 25.99
N MET A 30 29.36 8.51 25.09
CA MET A 30 28.16 9.28 25.38
C MET A 30 26.93 8.37 25.35
N GLU A 31 26.02 8.57 26.29
CA GLU A 31 24.68 8.00 26.25
C GLU A 31 23.66 9.12 26.41
N CYS A 32 22.83 9.34 25.39
CA CYS A 32 21.84 10.40 25.36
C CYS A 32 20.48 9.84 24.93
N ARG A 33 19.39 10.25 25.60
CA ARG A 33 18.02 9.82 25.25
C ARG A 33 17.67 10.12 23.78
N ARG A 34 18.13 11.26 23.25
CA ARG A 34 17.85 11.69 21.87
C ARG A 34 18.86 11.14 20.85
N CYS A 35 20.15 11.17 21.16
CA CYS A 35 21.21 10.85 20.21
C CYS A 35 21.68 9.38 20.28
N GLY A 36 21.20 8.59 21.24
CA GLY A 36 21.65 7.22 21.46
C GLY A 36 23.05 7.14 22.09
N LYS A 37 23.69 5.97 21.95
CA LYS A 37 25.08 5.73 22.36
C LYS A 37 26.04 6.05 21.23
N PHE A 38 27.07 6.83 21.51
CA PHE A 38 28.10 7.17 20.52
C PHE A 38 29.42 7.59 21.18
N SER A 39 30.50 7.49 20.39
CA SER A 39 31.84 7.93 20.80
C SER A 39 32.17 9.27 20.15
N ILE A 40 32.82 10.17 20.88
CA ILE A 40 33.26 11.49 20.40
C ILE A 40 34.65 11.80 20.95
N SER A 41 35.52 12.46 20.18
CA SER A 41 36.83 12.84 20.73
C SER A 41 36.72 13.82 21.88
N GLY A 42 37.61 13.71 22.87
CA GLY A 42 37.65 14.63 24.00
C GLY A 42 37.91 16.07 23.58
N THR A 43 38.71 16.27 22.53
CA THR A 43 38.90 17.57 21.88
C THR A 43 37.57 18.17 21.39
N LEU A 44 36.79 17.41 20.60
CA LEU A 44 35.53 17.89 20.02
C LEU A 44 34.42 18.04 21.08
N TYR A 45 34.41 17.14 22.07
CA TYR A 45 33.51 17.22 23.22
C TYR A 45 33.72 18.50 24.04
N SER A 46 34.99 18.84 24.30
CA SER A 46 35.35 20.00 25.12
C SER A 46 35.17 21.31 24.36
N SER A 47 35.55 21.37 23.07
CA SER A 47 35.40 22.58 22.26
C SER A 47 33.95 22.88 21.87
N ARG A 48 33.10 21.84 21.80
CA ARG A 48 31.71 21.89 21.28
C ARG A 48 31.63 22.48 19.87
N ASP A 49 32.71 22.37 19.10
CA ASP A 49 32.89 23.00 17.79
C ASP A 49 32.22 22.18 16.66
N ILE A 50 30.94 21.85 16.88
CA ILE A 50 30.07 21.16 15.92
C ILE A 50 29.08 22.19 15.34
N PRO A 51 29.12 22.46 14.03
CA PRO A 51 28.21 23.41 13.38
C PRO A 51 26.75 23.10 13.70
N ILE A 52 25.99 24.10 14.14
CA ILE A 52 24.58 23.95 14.56
C ILE A 52 23.74 23.30 13.46
N ALA A 53 24.00 23.63 12.20
CA ALA A 53 23.31 23.06 11.04
C ALA A 53 23.56 21.55 10.83
N LEU A 54 24.66 21.00 11.35
CA LEU A 54 25.01 19.58 11.25
C LEU A 54 24.49 18.74 12.41
N ARG A 55 24.19 19.38 13.55
CA ARG A 55 23.79 18.71 14.79
C ARG A 55 22.60 17.75 14.64
N PRO A 56 21.48 18.11 13.96
CA PRO A 56 20.35 17.19 13.79
C PRO A 56 20.73 15.94 12.99
N TRP A 57 21.60 16.10 11.99
CA TRP A 57 22.04 15.01 11.11
C TRP A 57 23.00 14.06 11.81
N LEU A 58 23.94 14.60 12.59
CA LEU A 58 24.81 13.79 13.43
C LEU A 58 24.01 13.08 14.51
N SER A 59 23.01 13.74 15.09
CA SER A 59 22.07 13.10 16.03
C SER A 59 21.32 11.95 15.37
N ALA A 60 20.89 12.08 14.11
CA ALA A 60 20.24 11.00 13.37
C ALA A 60 21.20 9.84 13.10
N TYR A 61 22.42 10.14 12.64
CA TYR A 61 23.48 9.15 12.40
C TYR A 61 23.74 8.30 13.65
N THR A 62 24.00 8.95 14.79
CA THR A 62 24.31 8.22 16.04
C THR A 62 23.10 7.47 16.57
N ARG A 63 21.90 8.07 16.52
CA ARG A 63 20.67 7.46 17.05
C ARG A 63 20.27 6.21 16.28
N GLN A 64 20.32 6.24 14.95
CA GLN A 64 19.99 5.09 14.12
C GLN A 64 21.01 3.96 14.24
N LYS A 65 22.32 4.27 14.31
CA LYS A 65 23.36 3.26 14.53
C LYS A 65 23.17 2.56 15.86
N HIS A 66 22.88 3.32 16.91
CA HIS A 66 22.58 2.79 18.23
C HIS A 66 21.38 1.82 18.19
N GLU A 67 20.26 2.20 17.55
CA GLU A 67 19.09 1.31 17.50
C GLU A 67 19.30 0.05 16.67
N LEU A 68 20.11 0.14 15.63
CA LEU A 68 20.47 -1.03 14.83
C LEU A 68 21.53 -1.91 15.51
N GLY A 69 22.00 -1.57 16.71
CA GLY A 69 23.10 -2.25 17.39
C GLY A 69 24.41 -2.21 16.60
N LYS A 70 24.56 -1.24 15.70
CA LYS A 70 25.74 -1.10 14.82
C LYS A 70 26.80 -0.24 15.49
N HIS A 71 28.06 -0.54 15.20
CA HIS A 71 29.18 0.30 15.62
C HIS A 71 29.06 1.70 15.02
N THR A 72 29.25 2.72 15.85
CA THR A 72 29.27 4.13 15.46
C THR A 72 30.71 4.58 15.33
N GLU A 73 31.09 5.19 14.21
CA GLU A 73 32.41 5.81 14.10
C GLU A 73 32.56 6.92 15.15
N MET A 74 33.76 7.04 15.74
CA MET A 74 34.02 8.12 16.69
C MET A 74 33.89 9.47 15.98
N LEU A 75 33.10 10.37 16.54
CA LEU A 75 32.93 11.72 16.02
C LEU A 75 34.19 12.54 16.30
N VAL A 76 34.84 12.98 15.22
CA VAL A 76 36.05 13.80 15.26
C VAL A 76 35.91 14.94 14.26
N SER A 77 36.66 16.03 14.44
CA SER A 77 36.55 17.21 13.58
C SER A 77 36.74 16.91 12.08
N SER A 78 37.48 15.85 11.73
CA SER A 78 37.72 15.45 10.34
C SER A 78 36.57 14.67 9.67
N ASN A 79 35.65 14.04 10.43
CA ASN A 79 34.58 13.21 9.84
C ASN A 79 33.16 13.77 10.02
N ILE A 80 32.92 14.65 10.99
CA ILE A 80 31.57 15.16 11.29
C ILE A 80 30.88 15.84 10.09
N GLN A 81 31.65 16.50 9.21
CA GLN A 81 31.12 17.14 8.00
C GLN A 81 30.54 16.08 7.05
N ALA A 82 31.34 15.05 6.73
CA ALA A 82 30.95 14.00 5.79
C ALA A 82 29.78 13.17 6.34
N LEU A 83 29.84 12.80 7.62
CA LEU A 83 28.76 12.03 8.28
C LEU A 83 27.44 12.82 8.33
N GLY A 84 27.50 14.10 8.72
CA GLY A 84 26.32 14.96 8.75
C GLY A 84 25.72 15.20 7.37
N GLN A 85 26.55 15.47 6.36
CA GLN A 85 26.09 15.67 4.98
C GLN A 85 25.50 14.40 4.36
N ALA A 86 26.06 13.23 4.64
CA ALA A 86 25.52 11.95 4.18
C ALA A 86 24.07 11.76 4.66
N MET A 87 23.80 12.07 5.92
CA MET A 87 22.42 12.01 6.47
C MET A 87 21.53 13.11 5.88
N GLN A 88 22.05 14.34 5.74
CA GLN A 88 21.31 15.47 5.18
C GLN A 88 20.83 15.21 3.74
N ASN A 89 21.63 14.49 2.95
CA ASN A 89 21.36 14.20 1.54
C ASN A 89 20.33 13.08 1.33
N ILE A 90 19.86 12.41 2.39
CA ILE A 90 18.79 11.42 2.30
C ILE A 90 17.51 12.15 1.88
N SER A 91 16.88 11.68 0.80
CA SER A 91 15.68 12.30 0.24
C SER A 91 14.50 12.21 1.23
N PRO A 92 13.57 13.18 1.27
CA PRO A 92 12.41 13.10 2.17
C PRO A 92 11.58 11.82 2.03
N LYS A 93 11.54 11.23 0.82
CA LYS A 93 10.89 9.94 0.56
C LYS A 93 11.61 8.80 1.28
N ASP A 94 12.94 8.78 1.26
CA ASP A 94 13.74 7.74 1.89
C ASP A 94 13.77 7.88 3.41
N ARG A 95 13.65 9.10 3.94
CA ARG A 95 13.53 9.35 5.40
C ARG A 95 12.30 8.70 6.02
N ALA A 96 11.14 8.79 5.34
CA ALA A 96 9.93 8.08 5.79
C ALA A 96 10.15 6.56 5.80
N THR A 97 10.83 6.03 4.78
CA THR A 97 11.20 4.62 4.72
C THR A 97 12.16 4.22 5.85
N GLU A 98 13.16 5.03 6.15
CA GLU A 98 14.09 4.81 7.27
C GLU A 98 13.35 4.79 8.61
N LEU A 99 12.43 5.73 8.82
CA LEU A 99 11.59 5.76 10.01
C LEU A 99 10.81 4.43 10.16
N LEU A 100 10.19 3.96 9.09
CA LEU A 100 9.47 2.68 9.11
C LEU A 100 10.37 1.52 9.52
N GLN A 101 11.61 1.48 9.01
CA GLN A 101 12.60 0.47 9.41
C GLN A 101 12.99 0.58 10.89
N MET A 102 13.20 1.80 11.40
CA MET A 102 13.50 2.00 12.82
C MET A 102 12.34 1.54 13.70
N LEU A 103 11.10 1.81 13.29
CA LEU A 103 9.91 1.35 14.02
C LEU A 103 9.82 -0.17 14.00
N ILE A 104 10.02 -0.83 12.86
CA ILE A 104 10.04 -2.30 12.76
C ILE A 104 11.13 -2.89 13.66
N GLY A 105 12.34 -2.31 13.68
CA GLY A 105 13.43 -2.77 14.55
C GLY A 105 13.10 -2.71 16.04
N ARG A 106 12.16 -1.83 16.44
CA ARG A 106 11.66 -1.72 17.82
C ARG A 106 10.45 -2.61 18.12
N THR A 107 9.85 -3.25 17.12
CA THR A 107 8.72 -4.18 17.34
C THR A 107 9.23 -5.59 17.70
N SER A 108 8.66 -6.18 18.75
CA SER A 108 8.97 -7.58 19.13
C SER A 108 8.22 -8.62 18.29
N HIS A 109 7.07 -8.24 17.72
CA HIS A 109 6.23 -9.07 16.86
C HIS A 109 5.28 -8.14 16.08
N VAL A 110 4.65 -8.67 15.02
CA VAL A 110 3.67 -7.93 14.24
C VAL A 110 2.51 -7.50 15.13
N GLY A 111 2.15 -6.21 15.10
CA GLY A 111 1.09 -5.65 15.95
C GLY A 111 1.52 -5.26 17.37
N ALA A 112 2.81 -5.35 17.71
CA ALA A 112 3.33 -4.78 18.96
C ALA A 112 3.42 -3.24 18.86
N PRO A 113 2.90 -2.48 19.85
CA PRO A 113 3.05 -1.03 19.88
C PRO A 113 4.50 -0.61 20.14
N VAL A 114 4.94 0.44 19.46
CA VAL A 114 6.30 1.02 19.53
C VAL A 114 6.20 2.42 20.11
N GLU A 115 6.87 2.67 21.23
CA GLU A 115 6.96 4.03 21.78
C GLU A 115 7.71 4.94 20.80
N PHE A 116 7.10 6.07 20.48
CA PHE A 116 7.67 7.11 19.64
C PHE A 116 7.28 8.48 20.18
N SER A 117 8.27 9.21 20.70
CA SER A 117 8.07 10.59 21.15
C SER A 117 8.71 11.54 20.16
N PRO A 118 7.96 12.39 19.43
CA PRO A 118 8.54 13.32 18.46
C PRO A 118 9.62 14.22 19.05
N GLU A 119 9.51 14.60 20.32
CA GLU A 119 10.50 15.41 21.05
C GLU A 119 11.85 14.72 21.25
N TRP A 120 11.86 13.38 21.32
CA TRP A 120 13.05 12.58 21.64
C TRP A 120 13.50 11.69 20.48
N ASP A 121 12.60 11.29 19.60
CA ASP A 121 12.81 10.27 18.56
C ASP A 121 12.80 10.83 17.14
N TYR A 122 12.65 12.16 16.95
CA TYR A 122 12.81 12.76 15.62
C TYR A 122 14.11 12.38 14.88
N PRO A 123 15.26 12.10 15.55
CA PRO A 123 16.45 11.64 14.83
C PRO A 123 16.30 10.25 14.19
N LEU A 124 15.37 9.40 14.65
CA LEU A 124 15.08 8.11 13.99
C LEU A 124 14.54 8.33 12.57
N ALA A 125 13.78 9.40 12.37
CA ALA A 125 13.21 9.77 11.08
C ALA A 125 14.16 10.55 10.18
N THR A 126 15.44 10.71 10.58
CA THR A 126 16.37 11.64 9.92
C THR A 126 15.75 13.05 9.80
N ALA A 127 14.99 13.47 10.81
CA ALA A 127 14.32 14.77 10.83
C ALA A 127 15.18 15.82 11.55
N LYS A 128 14.96 17.10 11.24
CA LYS A 128 15.65 18.22 11.93
C LYS A 128 15.02 18.56 13.26
N ASN A 129 13.72 18.29 13.42
CA ASN A 129 12.90 18.68 14.56
C ASN A 129 11.66 17.76 14.70
N PRO A 130 10.90 17.89 15.81
CA PRO A 130 9.70 17.08 16.05
C PRO A 130 8.63 17.21 14.95
N GLN A 131 8.46 18.41 14.36
CA GLN A 131 7.46 18.66 13.33
C GLN A 131 7.75 17.89 12.03
N GLU A 132 9.00 17.88 11.58
CA GLU A 132 9.41 17.11 10.40
C GLU A 132 9.30 15.59 10.64
N ALA A 133 9.58 15.12 11.86
CA ALA A 133 9.35 13.72 12.20
C ALA A 133 7.86 13.35 12.15
N MET A 134 6.98 14.21 12.66
CA MET A 134 5.53 13.98 12.57
C MET A 134 5.03 13.98 11.13
N PHE A 135 5.61 14.78 10.24
CA PHE A 135 5.29 14.70 8.81
C PHE A 135 5.59 13.32 8.22
N HIS A 136 6.73 12.71 8.57
CA HIS A 136 7.07 11.36 8.14
C HIS A 136 6.15 10.29 8.76
N VAL A 137 5.79 10.43 10.05
CA VAL A 137 4.80 9.56 10.71
C VAL A 137 3.45 9.62 10.00
N GLU A 138 2.93 10.80 9.72
CA GLU A 138 1.64 10.96 9.04
C GLU A 138 1.68 10.43 7.60
N GLU A 139 2.81 10.58 6.88
CA GLU A 139 2.98 10.00 5.54
C GLU A 139 2.96 8.47 5.57
N LEU A 140 3.66 7.85 6.53
CA LEU A 140 3.62 6.39 6.71
C LEU A 140 2.22 5.89 7.07
N LYS A 141 1.51 6.65 7.91
CA LYS A 141 0.12 6.36 8.28
C LYS A 141 -0.83 6.50 7.08
N ARG A 142 -0.68 7.56 6.27
CA ARG A 142 -1.45 7.79 5.05
C ARG A 142 -1.26 6.66 4.03
N LYS A 143 -0.05 6.08 3.97
CA LYS A 143 0.26 4.88 3.17
C LYS A 143 -0.25 3.58 3.78
N GLY A 144 -0.86 3.63 4.97
CA GLY A 144 -1.34 2.45 5.68
C GLY A 144 -0.23 1.58 6.27
N LEU A 145 1.02 2.06 6.33
CA LEU A 145 2.19 1.31 6.79
C LEU A 145 2.32 1.32 8.32
N ILE A 146 1.80 2.37 8.97
CA ILE A 146 1.69 2.44 10.42
C ILE A 146 0.30 2.93 10.83
N ARG A 147 -0.06 2.77 12.11
CA ARG A 147 -1.25 3.35 12.76
C ARG A 147 -0.86 3.88 14.13
N PHE A 148 -1.63 4.81 14.68
CA PHE A 148 -1.51 5.14 16.10
C PHE A 148 -2.19 4.05 16.93
N HIS A 149 -1.49 3.57 17.96
CA HIS A 149 -2.10 2.76 19.02
C HIS A 149 -2.72 3.68 20.07
N ASP A 150 -1.93 4.66 20.51
CA ASP A 150 -2.30 5.70 21.47
C ASP A 150 -1.45 6.97 21.20
N MET A 151 -1.44 7.90 22.16
CA MET A 151 -0.74 9.19 22.04
C MET A 151 0.80 9.09 22.00
N THR A 152 1.38 7.98 22.48
CA THR A 152 2.82 7.76 22.58
C THR A 152 3.31 6.54 21.81
N HIS A 153 2.40 5.70 21.30
CA HIS A 153 2.73 4.45 20.62
C HIS A 153 2.21 4.36 19.19
N LEU A 154 3.07 3.86 18.30
CA LEU A 154 2.79 3.55 16.91
C LEU A 154 2.71 2.03 16.71
N LEU A 155 1.84 1.59 15.80
CA LEU A 155 1.75 0.20 15.35
C LEU A 155 2.21 0.11 13.92
N VAL A 156 3.19 -0.74 13.64
CA VAL A 156 3.50 -1.11 12.25
C VAL A 156 2.43 -2.10 11.77
N THR A 157 1.76 -1.76 10.68
CA THR A 157 0.71 -2.62 10.10
C THR A 157 1.35 -3.80 9.38
N HIS A 158 0.53 -4.77 8.98
CA HIS A 158 0.98 -5.86 8.13
C HIS A 158 1.62 -5.35 6.81
N ASP A 159 1.04 -4.32 6.19
CA ASP A 159 1.59 -3.70 4.97
C ASP A 159 2.88 -2.92 5.26
N GLY A 160 2.96 -2.27 6.43
CA GLY A 160 4.19 -1.65 6.90
C GLY A 160 5.33 -2.62 7.06
N TRP A 161 5.07 -3.78 7.65
CA TRP A 161 6.02 -4.88 7.72
C TRP A 161 6.42 -5.38 6.33
N ALA A 162 5.45 -5.60 5.43
CA ALA A 162 5.73 -6.05 4.07
C ALA A 162 6.62 -5.07 3.28
N VAL A 163 6.38 -3.77 3.40
CA VAL A 163 7.18 -2.72 2.74
C VAL A 163 8.52 -2.50 3.44
N GLY A 164 8.54 -2.53 4.78
CA GLY A 164 9.72 -2.32 5.60
C GLY A 164 10.77 -3.43 5.47
N ASP A 165 10.30 -4.68 5.36
CA ASP A 165 11.16 -5.85 5.10
C ASP A 165 11.75 -5.80 3.68
N GLN A 166 10.95 -5.39 2.68
CA GLN A 166 11.44 -5.13 1.31
C GLN A 166 12.47 -4.00 1.25
N THR A 167 12.30 -2.93 2.03
CA THR A 167 13.22 -1.77 1.99
C THR A 167 14.54 -2.03 2.72
N TYR A 168 14.60 -2.96 3.67
CA TYR A 168 15.85 -3.41 4.28
C TYR A 168 16.68 -4.26 3.29
N LEU A 169 16.01 -5.04 2.44
CA LEU A 169 16.65 -5.85 1.39
C LEU A 169 17.17 -5.04 0.19
N LEU A 170 16.63 -3.85 -0.04
CA LEU A 170 17.01 -2.96 -1.14
C LEU A 170 18.16 -1.99 -0.80
N ARG A 171 18.62 -1.93 0.46
CA ARG A 171 19.77 -1.09 0.83
C ARG A 171 21.02 -1.96 1.00
N PRO A 172 22.01 -1.91 0.10
CA PRO A 172 23.29 -2.53 0.38
C PRO A 172 23.93 -1.81 1.59
N PRO A 173 24.60 -2.52 2.50
CA PRO A 173 25.32 -1.88 3.59
C PRO A 173 26.38 -0.95 3.01
N SER A 174 26.22 0.35 3.22
CA SER A 174 27.28 1.33 2.94
C SER A 174 28.42 1.09 3.92
N SER A 175 29.43 0.35 3.46
CA SER A 175 30.80 0.45 3.95
C SER A 175 31.71 0.76 2.77
N MET A 176 32.65 1.67 3.00
CA MET A 176 33.55 2.30 2.05
C MET A 176 34.34 1.32 1.16
N ALA A 177 34.73 1.90 0.00
CA ALA A 177 35.88 1.60 -0.85
C ALA A 177 35.74 0.49 -1.91
N GLY A 178 35.96 0.90 -3.18
CA GLY A 178 36.32 -0.02 -4.26
C GLY A 178 35.75 0.38 -5.62
N THR A 179 36.63 0.86 -6.49
CA THR A 179 36.45 1.27 -7.88
C THR A 179 35.86 0.22 -8.83
N ASP A 180 35.24 0.76 -9.88
CA ASP A 180 35.08 0.26 -11.26
C ASP A 180 33.87 -0.58 -11.71
N ALA A 181 33.25 -0.02 -12.76
CA ALA A 181 32.54 -0.59 -13.91
C ALA A 181 31.15 -1.21 -13.75
N GLN A 182 30.18 -0.58 -14.42
CA GLN A 182 28.82 -1.04 -14.67
C GLN A 182 28.73 -2.41 -15.35
N LYS A 183 27.85 -3.28 -14.84
CA LYS A 183 27.07 -4.27 -15.61
C LYS A 183 25.70 -4.47 -14.94
N GLU A 184 24.62 -4.15 -15.65
CA GLU A 184 23.29 -4.63 -15.29
C GLU A 184 23.22 -6.15 -15.54
N GLY A 185 22.87 -6.92 -14.52
CA GLY A 185 22.67 -8.37 -14.61
C GLY A 185 22.08 -8.93 -13.31
N LYS A 186 21.07 -9.80 -13.43
CA LYS A 186 20.48 -10.57 -12.32
C LYS A 186 21.60 -11.24 -11.51
N GLN A 187 21.50 -11.19 -10.18
CA GLN A 187 22.56 -11.63 -9.26
C GLN A 187 22.83 -13.14 -9.34
N TRP A 188 21.83 -13.93 -9.75
CA TRP A 188 21.90 -15.38 -9.77
C TRP A 188 21.48 -15.95 -11.12
N ASP A 189 22.03 -17.09 -11.49
CA ASP A 189 21.62 -17.80 -12.71
C ASP A 189 20.34 -18.59 -12.47
N VAL A 190 20.23 -19.23 -11.31
CA VAL A 190 19.12 -20.12 -10.96
C VAL A 190 18.70 -19.91 -9.51
N PHE A 191 17.38 -19.86 -9.24
CA PHE A 191 16.86 -20.17 -7.90
C PHE A 191 16.18 -21.55 -7.89
N VAL A 192 16.18 -22.21 -6.74
CA VAL A 192 15.55 -23.53 -6.56
C VAL A 192 14.41 -23.44 -5.54
N CYS A 193 13.18 -23.63 -6.01
CA CYS A 193 11.97 -23.71 -5.20
C CYS A 193 11.66 -25.17 -4.85
N HIS A 194 11.52 -25.48 -3.56
CA HIS A 194 11.36 -26.84 -3.07
C HIS A 194 10.63 -26.89 -1.73
N ALA A 195 10.08 -28.06 -1.39
CA ALA A 195 9.62 -28.34 -0.04
C ALA A 195 10.84 -28.62 0.86
N SER A 196 10.82 -28.14 2.12
CA SER A 196 11.85 -28.41 3.15
C SER A 196 12.35 -29.86 3.19
N GLU A 197 11.43 -30.80 3.01
CA GLU A 197 11.62 -32.23 3.09
C GLU A 197 12.50 -32.78 1.96
N ASP A 198 12.58 -32.07 0.83
CA ASP A 198 13.38 -32.47 -0.33
C ASP A 198 14.81 -31.93 -0.30
N LYS A 199 15.15 -31.09 0.70
CA LYS A 199 16.42 -30.35 0.73
C LYS A 199 17.64 -31.28 0.70
N SER A 200 17.71 -32.22 1.65
CA SER A 200 18.85 -33.14 1.77
C SER A 200 18.90 -34.19 0.66
N ALA A 201 17.75 -34.63 0.17
CA ALA A 201 17.65 -35.71 -0.81
C ALA A 201 17.89 -35.25 -2.26
N VAL A 202 17.55 -34.00 -2.59
CA VAL A 202 17.57 -33.51 -3.97
C VAL A 202 18.31 -32.19 -4.11
N VAL A 203 18.05 -31.22 -3.23
CA VAL A 203 18.52 -29.84 -3.43
C VAL A 203 20.01 -29.70 -3.16
N ASP A 204 20.48 -30.16 -2.01
CA ASP A 204 21.89 -30.12 -1.64
C ASP A 204 22.81 -30.84 -2.65
N PRO A 205 22.47 -32.06 -3.16
CA PRO A 205 23.29 -32.67 -4.20
C PRO A 205 23.16 -31.97 -5.57
N LEU A 206 21.99 -31.42 -5.92
CA LEU A 206 21.78 -30.70 -7.17
C LEU A 206 22.55 -29.36 -7.20
N GLU A 207 22.58 -28.64 -6.08
CA GLU A 207 23.37 -27.42 -5.91
C GLU A 207 24.84 -27.67 -6.24
N LYS A 208 25.44 -28.65 -5.55
CA LYS A 208 26.86 -28.98 -5.71
C LYS A 208 27.19 -29.31 -7.16
N GLU A 209 26.28 -29.96 -7.86
CA GLU A 209 26.48 -30.34 -9.25
C GLU A 209 26.33 -29.15 -10.20
N LEU A 210 25.33 -28.29 -10.02
CA LEU A 210 25.13 -27.07 -10.81
C LEU A 210 26.26 -26.05 -10.58
N GLN A 211 26.83 -25.97 -9.37
CA GLN A 211 28.00 -25.15 -9.07
C GLN A 211 29.26 -25.64 -9.80
N LYS A 212 29.45 -26.95 -9.96
CA LYS A 212 30.55 -27.50 -10.79
C LYS A 212 30.44 -27.09 -12.26
N HIS A 213 29.22 -26.81 -12.72
CA HIS A 213 28.95 -26.29 -14.06
C HIS A 213 29.04 -24.75 -14.15
N GLY A 214 29.44 -24.06 -13.08
CA GLY A 214 29.71 -22.62 -13.06
C GLY A 214 28.46 -21.74 -12.93
N LEU A 215 27.33 -22.28 -12.49
CA LEU A 215 26.10 -21.50 -12.26
C LEU A 215 26.07 -20.93 -10.83
N HIS A 216 25.66 -19.66 -10.70
CA HIS A 216 25.39 -19.05 -9.40
C HIS A 216 23.97 -19.39 -8.96
N ILE A 217 23.84 -20.02 -7.79
CA ILE A 217 22.56 -20.57 -7.32
C ILE A 217 22.13 -19.87 -6.03
N TRP A 218 20.87 -19.47 -5.98
CA TRP A 218 20.26 -18.91 -4.78
C TRP A 218 19.39 -19.95 -4.06
N LEU A 219 19.71 -20.25 -2.80
CA LEU A 219 19.14 -21.41 -2.08
C LEU A 219 18.53 -21.15 -0.70
N ASP A 220 18.83 -20.05 -0.01
CA ASP A 220 18.59 -19.99 1.44
C ASP A 220 17.40 -19.12 1.90
N ARG A 221 16.38 -18.94 1.06
CA ARG A 221 15.09 -18.30 1.45
C ARG A 221 13.83 -18.94 0.89
N SER A 222 13.98 -19.99 0.07
CA SER A 222 12.92 -20.55 -0.76
C SER A 222 12.48 -21.95 -0.33
N VAL A 223 12.64 -22.25 0.96
CA VAL A 223 12.04 -23.43 1.58
C VAL A 223 10.55 -23.14 1.73
N LEU A 224 9.72 -23.87 0.99
CA LEU A 224 8.27 -23.74 1.14
C LEU A 224 7.83 -24.35 2.46
N THR A 225 6.97 -23.65 3.19
CA THR A 225 6.28 -24.13 4.41
C THR A 225 4.77 -23.94 4.28
N ILE A 226 4.00 -24.58 5.16
CA ILE A 226 2.52 -24.48 5.12
C ILE A 226 2.12 -23.03 5.39
N GLY A 227 1.30 -22.45 4.51
CA GLY A 227 0.82 -21.06 4.61
C GLY A 227 1.61 -20.03 3.79
N ASP A 228 2.70 -20.44 3.14
CA ASP A 228 3.39 -19.59 2.17
C ASP A 228 2.53 -19.34 0.92
N SER A 229 2.86 -18.32 0.13
CA SER A 229 2.33 -18.15 -1.24
C SER A 229 3.39 -18.58 -2.24
N LEU A 230 3.09 -19.64 -2.99
CA LEU A 230 3.99 -20.22 -4.00
C LEU A 230 4.36 -19.20 -5.07
N ARG A 231 3.36 -18.39 -5.47
CA ARG A 231 3.54 -17.31 -6.44
C ARG A 231 4.53 -16.26 -5.94
N ARG A 232 4.39 -15.81 -4.69
CA ARG A 232 5.28 -14.78 -4.10
C ARG A 232 6.72 -15.28 -3.97
N LYS A 233 6.93 -16.55 -3.59
CA LYS A 233 8.27 -17.15 -3.51
C LYS A 233 8.95 -17.27 -4.87
N ILE A 234 8.18 -17.53 -5.93
CA ILE A 234 8.70 -17.59 -7.29
C ILE A 234 8.95 -16.20 -7.87
N ASP A 235 8.15 -15.20 -7.50
CA ASP A 235 8.44 -13.78 -7.78
C ASP A 235 9.75 -13.33 -7.16
N GLU A 236 9.95 -13.64 -5.86
CA GLU A 236 11.19 -13.39 -5.16
C GLU A 236 12.36 -14.06 -5.90
N GLY A 237 12.20 -15.35 -6.22
CA GLY A 237 13.06 -16.19 -7.05
C GLY A 237 13.55 -15.50 -8.32
N LEU A 238 12.62 -15.21 -9.22
CA LEU A 238 12.88 -14.65 -10.56
C LEU A 238 13.30 -13.18 -10.52
N SER A 239 13.02 -12.46 -9.44
CA SER A 239 13.49 -11.07 -9.30
C SER A 239 15.02 -11.00 -9.21
N ASN A 240 15.66 -12.03 -8.63
CA ASN A 240 17.10 -12.10 -8.44
C ASN A 240 17.81 -13.12 -9.33
N SER A 241 17.06 -14.07 -9.91
CA SER A 241 17.59 -15.13 -10.75
C SER A 241 17.09 -15.07 -12.19
N ARG A 242 17.86 -15.62 -13.13
CA ARG A 242 17.48 -15.69 -14.55
C ARG A 242 16.47 -16.80 -14.84
N PHE A 243 16.57 -17.92 -14.12
CA PHE A 243 15.65 -19.06 -14.24
C PHE A 243 15.23 -19.57 -12.86
N GLY A 244 14.08 -20.22 -12.79
CA GLY A 244 13.55 -20.88 -11.62
C GLY A 244 13.40 -22.36 -11.79
N VAL A 245 14.06 -23.15 -10.96
CA VAL A 245 13.85 -24.59 -10.85
C VAL A 245 12.78 -24.84 -9.80
N VAL A 246 11.72 -25.59 -10.13
CA VAL A 246 10.66 -25.95 -9.18
C VAL A 246 10.60 -27.46 -9.04
N ILE A 247 10.79 -27.95 -7.81
CA ILE A 247 10.78 -29.38 -7.49
C ILE A 247 9.36 -29.78 -7.06
N PHE A 248 8.70 -30.55 -7.90
CA PHE A 248 7.41 -31.18 -7.61
C PHE A 248 7.64 -32.54 -6.97
N SER A 249 7.27 -32.67 -5.71
CA SER A 249 7.35 -33.90 -4.91
C SER A 249 6.04 -34.13 -4.16
N GLN A 250 5.90 -35.28 -3.51
CA GLN A 250 4.77 -35.51 -2.62
C GLN A 250 4.72 -34.47 -1.49
N ALA A 251 5.87 -34.09 -0.93
CA ALA A 251 5.98 -33.07 0.12
C ALA A 251 5.59 -31.68 -0.39
N PHE A 252 5.87 -31.37 -1.66
CA PHE A 252 5.41 -30.16 -2.31
C PHE A 252 3.89 -30.08 -2.37
N PHE A 253 3.21 -31.16 -2.79
CA PHE A 253 1.75 -31.16 -2.94
C PHE A 253 0.98 -31.26 -1.62
N THR A 254 1.61 -31.80 -0.57
CA THR A 254 1.00 -31.89 0.78
C THR A 254 0.78 -30.52 1.42
N LYS A 255 1.36 -29.44 0.87
CA LYS A 255 1.22 -28.06 1.36
C LYS A 255 -0.06 -27.35 0.88
N GLU A 256 -0.98 -28.09 0.24
CA GLU A 256 -2.34 -27.64 -0.17
C GLU A 256 -2.40 -26.27 -0.86
N TRP A 257 -1.58 -26.07 -1.90
CA TRP A 257 -1.57 -24.83 -2.67
C TRP A 257 -2.94 -24.55 -3.32
N PRO A 258 -3.46 -23.31 -3.24
CA PRO A 258 -4.67 -22.93 -3.96
C PRO A 258 -4.51 -23.20 -5.45
N GLN A 259 -5.53 -23.76 -6.10
CA GLN A 259 -5.48 -24.12 -7.53
C GLN A 259 -5.07 -22.94 -8.42
N LYS A 260 -5.53 -21.72 -8.08
CA LYS A 260 -5.14 -20.47 -8.75
C LYS A 260 -3.64 -20.16 -8.67
N GLU A 261 -2.94 -20.57 -7.62
CA GLU A 261 -1.49 -20.38 -7.49
C GLU A 261 -0.71 -21.38 -8.37
N LEU A 262 -1.15 -22.63 -8.43
CA LEU A 262 -0.55 -23.66 -9.30
C LEU A 262 -0.77 -23.34 -10.78
N ASP A 263 -2.00 -22.93 -11.16
CA ASP A 263 -2.31 -22.52 -12.53
C ASP A 263 -1.59 -21.21 -12.92
N GLY A 264 -1.34 -20.35 -11.93
CA GLY A 264 -0.53 -19.13 -12.10
C GLY A 264 0.91 -19.39 -12.51
N LEU A 265 1.48 -20.56 -12.16
CA LEU A 265 2.81 -20.97 -12.62
C LEU A 265 2.84 -21.25 -14.11
N ALA A 266 1.81 -21.93 -14.62
CA ALA A 266 1.72 -22.28 -16.03
C ALA A 266 1.44 -21.05 -16.91
N GLN A 267 0.68 -20.08 -16.40
CA GLN A 267 0.36 -18.83 -17.12
C GLN A 267 1.57 -17.89 -17.26
N ARG A 268 2.50 -17.88 -16.32
CA ARG A 268 3.69 -17.01 -16.36
C ARG A 268 4.66 -17.31 -17.50
N GLU A 269 4.84 -18.58 -17.82
CA GLU A 269 5.69 -18.95 -18.95
C GLU A 269 5.12 -18.47 -20.30
N ILE A 270 3.79 -18.27 -20.37
CA ILE A 270 3.13 -17.77 -21.57
C ILE A 270 3.46 -16.28 -21.77
N SER A 271 3.59 -15.50 -20.68
CA SER A 271 3.88 -14.07 -20.74
C SER A 271 5.38 -13.74 -20.79
N GLU A 272 6.25 -14.53 -20.14
CA GLU A 272 7.67 -14.19 -19.93
C GLU A 272 8.65 -15.18 -20.59
N GLY A 273 8.16 -16.20 -21.30
CA GLY A 273 8.98 -17.26 -21.90
C GLY A 273 9.34 -18.37 -20.91
N LYS A 274 10.19 -19.33 -21.33
CA LYS A 274 10.58 -20.52 -20.53
C LYS A 274 11.53 -20.15 -19.38
N VAL A 275 11.03 -19.44 -18.38
CA VAL A 275 11.80 -19.01 -17.20
C VAL A 275 11.67 -19.98 -16.02
N ILE A 276 10.73 -20.93 -16.06
CA ILE A 276 10.53 -21.97 -15.05
C ILE A 276 10.94 -23.34 -15.62
N LEU A 277 11.64 -24.14 -14.80
CA LEU A 277 12.14 -25.48 -15.13
C LEU A 277 11.55 -26.48 -14.14
N PRO A 278 10.49 -27.22 -14.51
CA PRO A 278 9.82 -28.16 -13.63
C PRO A 278 10.63 -29.47 -13.48
N ILE A 279 10.84 -29.90 -12.24
CA ILE A 279 11.52 -31.15 -11.89
C ILE A 279 10.57 -32.07 -11.13
N LEU A 280 10.47 -33.32 -11.54
CA LEU A 280 9.67 -34.34 -10.84
C LEU A 280 10.56 -35.12 -9.86
N HIS A 281 10.15 -35.18 -8.59
CA HIS A 281 10.79 -36.00 -7.57
C HIS A 281 9.81 -37.00 -6.97
N LYS A 282 9.98 -38.29 -7.31
CA LYS A 282 9.16 -39.41 -6.82
C LYS A 282 7.64 -39.21 -7.03
N VAL A 283 7.27 -38.47 -8.08
CA VAL A 283 5.89 -38.24 -8.51
C VAL A 283 5.81 -38.38 -10.03
N THR A 284 4.63 -38.70 -10.54
CA THR A 284 4.39 -38.85 -11.98
C THR A 284 3.58 -37.68 -12.56
N HIS A 285 3.54 -37.55 -13.88
CA HIS A 285 2.66 -36.57 -14.54
C HIS A 285 1.18 -36.74 -14.19
N SER A 286 0.73 -37.99 -13.95
CA SER A 286 -0.65 -38.24 -13.52
C SER A 286 -0.92 -37.78 -12.09
N ASP A 287 0.11 -37.76 -11.23
CA ASP A 287 -0.01 -37.18 -9.88
C ASP A 287 -0.11 -35.66 -9.94
N ILE A 288 0.67 -34.98 -10.80
CA ILE A 288 0.53 -33.53 -11.02
C ILE A 288 -0.85 -33.19 -11.56
N ARG A 289 -1.39 -33.98 -12.49
CA ARG A 289 -2.69 -33.73 -13.13
C ARG A 289 -3.85 -33.69 -12.13
N LYS A 290 -3.72 -34.35 -10.97
CA LYS A 290 -4.71 -34.28 -9.87
C LYS A 290 -4.76 -32.89 -9.22
N TYR A 291 -3.68 -32.11 -9.28
CA TYR A 291 -3.55 -30.79 -8.67
C TYR A 291 -3.65 -29.65 -9.68
N SER A 292 -3.03 -29.79 -10.86
CA SER A 292 -3.16 -28.85 -11.97
C SER A 292 -2.99 -29.56 -13.31
N VAL A 293 -4.04 -29.50 -14.14
CA VAL A 293 -4.02 -30.04 -15.50
C VAL A 293 -3.01 -29.27 -16.37
N THR A 294 -2.98 -27.94 -16.24
CA THR A 294 -2.13 -27.05 -17.04
C THR A 294 -0.64 -27.27 -16.78
N LEU A 295 -0.29 -27.65 -15.54
CA LEU A 295 1.10 -27.95 -15.17
C LEU A 295 1.52 -29.36 -15.61
N ALA A 296 0.60 -30.33 -15.61
CA ALA A 296 0.89 -31.72 -15.97
C ALA A 296 1.25 -31.89 -17.46
N ASP A 297 0.75 -31.01 -18.33
CA ASP A 297 1.00 -31.03 -19.77
C ASP A 297 2.37 -30.40 -20.15
N LYS A 298 3.16 -29.97 -19.16
CA LYS A 298 4.50 -29.40 -19.36
C LYS A 298 5.56 -30.49 -19.37
N VAL A 299 6.58 -30.32 -20.22
CA VAL A 299 7.76 -31.19 -20.25
C VAL A 299 8.58 -30.96 -18.98
N ALA A 300 8.70 -31.99 -18.14
CA ALA A 300 9.45 -31.96 -16.89
C ALA A 300 10.55 -33.02 -16.89
N ILE A 301 11.60 -32.79 -16.10
CA ILE A 301 12.72 -33.74 -15.98
C ILE A 301 12.60 -34.46 -14.64
N SER A 302 12.69 -35.80 -14.65
CA SER A 302 12.59 -36.61 -13.43
C SER A 302 13.96 -36.81 -12.77
N THR A 303 14.00 -36.75 -11.43
CA THR A 303 15.19 -37.10 -10.62
C THR A 303 15.61 -38.57 -10.77
N GLU A 304 14.76 -39.44 -11.35
CA GLU A 304 15.09 -40.85 -11.62
C GLU A 304 16.28 -41.03 -12.58
N HIS A 305 16.58 -40.03 -13.40
CA HIS A 305 17.74 -40.03 -14.30
C HIS A 305 19.09 -39.79 -13.57
N GLY A 306 19.04 -39.50 -12.26
CA GLY A 306 20.21 -39.13 -11.46
C GLY A 306 20.49 -37.62 -11.46
N ILE A 307 21.03 -37.13 -10.35
CA ILE A 307 21.36 -35.71 -10.14
C ILE A 307 22.38 -35.16 -11.15
N PRO A 308 23.45 -35.88 -11.54
CA PRO A 308 24.40 -35.40 -12.55
C PRO A 308 23.77 -35.15 -13.93
N GLN A 309 22.87 -36.03 -14.36
CA GLN A 309 22.16 -35.91 -15.63
C GLN A 309 21.14 -34.77 -15.57
N LEU A 310 20.45 -34.62 -14.43
CA LEU A 310 19.53 -33.52 -14.17
C LEU A 310 20.23 -32.16 -14.26
N ALA A 311 21.40 -32.02 -13.64
CA ALA A 311 22.19 -30.79 -13.70
C ALA A 311 22.61 -30.43 -15.14
N LYS A 312 23.05 -31.42 -15.93
CA LYS A 312 23.38 -31.21 -17.35
C LYS A 312 22.20 -30.72 -18.17
N HIS A 313 21.01 -31.28 -17.98
CA HIS A 313 19.81 -30.83 -18.69
C HIS A 313 19.40 -29.40 -18.31
N ILE A 314 19.52 -29.03 -17.03
CA ILE A 314 19.26 -27.66 -16.57
C ILE A 314 20.23 -26.67 -17.23
N VAL A 315 21.53 -26.99 -17.24
CA VAL A 315 22.56 -26.17 -17.90
C VAL A 315 22.27 -26.00 -19.39
N GLN A 316 21.89 -27.08 -20.08
CA GLN A 316 21.52 -27.04 -21.51
C GLN A 316 20.27 -26.18 -21.77
N ALA A 317 19.24 -26.27 -20.92
CA ALA A 317 18.03 -25.47 -21.03
C ALA A 317 18.32 -23.96 -20.88
N ILE A 318 19.19 -23.60 -19.93
CA ILE A 318 19.64 -22.23 -19.68
C ILE A 318 20.45 -21.69 -20.86
N GLN A 319 21.38 -22.49 -21.40
CA GLN A 319 22.24 -22.08 -22.52
C GLN A 319 21.46 -21.95 -23.83
N SER A 320 20.52 -22.85 -24.11
CA SER A 320 19.70 -22.82 -25.33
C SER A 320 18.82 -21.57 -25.39
N SER A 321 18.35 -21.09 -24.23
CA SER A 321 17.51 -19.89 -24.11
C SER A 321 18.29 -18.58 -24.31
N THR A 322 19.61 -18.59 -24.13
CA THR A 322 20.46 -17.40 -24.35
C THR A 322 20.86 -17.15 -25.81
N ASN A 323 20.80 -18.17 -26.67
CA ASN A 323 21.22 -18.06 -28.07
C ASN A 323 20.11 -17.52 -29.00
N THR A 324 18.85 -17.47 -28.57
CA THR A 324 17.72 -17.03 -29.40
C THR A 324 17.58 -15.51 -29.51
N GLY A 325 18.27 -14.73 -28.65
CA GLY A 325 18.13 -13.26 -28.56
C GLY A 325 19.11 -12.41 -29.38
N LYS A 326 20.01 -13.01 -30.18
CA LYS A 326 21.11 -12.29 -30.86
C LYS A 326 20.98 -12.10 -32.39
N GLN A 327 19.84 -12.40 -33.00
CA GLN A 327 19.64 -12.16 -34.44
C GLN A 327 18.34 -11.39 -34.73
N ALA A 328 18.40 -10.06 -34.69
CA ALA A 328 17.52 -9.17 -35.46
C ALA A 328 18.02 -7.71 -35.39
N THR A 329 19.06 -7.38 -36.15
CA THR A 329 19.35 -6.00 -36.56
C THR A 329 19.51 -5.99 -38.08
N ILE A 330 18.48 -5.51 -38.78
CA ILE A 330 18.58 -5.09 -40.17
C ILE A 330 18.38 -3.57 -40.18
N SER A 331 19.46 -2.91 -40.57
CA SER A 331 19.62 -1.47 -40.81
C SER A 331 19.18 -1.09 -42.22
N THR A 332 18.53 0.06 -42.40
CA THR A 332 18.61 0.92 -43.61
C THR A 332 17.96 2.31 -43.36
N PRO A 333 18.25 3.37 -44.14
CA PRO A 333 18.78 4.63 -43.62
C PRO A 333 17.90 5.86 -43.91
N LEU A 334 18.25 6.98 -43.27
CA LEU A 334 17.69 8.33 -43.47
C LEU A 334 17.96 8.90 -44.87
N GLY A 335 16.97 9.62 -45.40
CA GLY A 335 17.09 10.61 -46.48
C GLY A 335 16.45 11.94 -46.06
N SER A 336 17.17 13.02 -46.38
CA SER A 336 16.93 14.48 -46.25
C SER A 336 15.63 14.98 -46.90
N THR A 337 15.09 16.21 -46.72
CA THR A 337 15.67 17.57 -46.82
C THR A 337 14.66 18.66 -46.36
N ASP A 338 15.19 19.81 -45.89
CA ASP A 338 14.79 21.24 -46.03
C ASP A 338 13.55 21.84 -45.30
N ALA A 339 13.74 22.82 -44.38
CA ALA A 339 13.73 24.30 -44.50
C ALA A 339 12.29 24.90 -44.61
N ASP A 340 11.82 25.97 -43.95
CA ASP A 340 12.44 27.24 -43.54
C ASP A 340 11.48 28.09 -42.64
N THR A 341 12.07 29.02 -41.88
CA THR A 341 11.67 30.38 -41.41
C THR A 341 10.48 30.74 -40.47
N THR A 342 10.87 31.48 -39.39
CA THR A 342 10.28 32.71 -38.78
C THR A 342 8.94 32.65 -38.02
N ALA A 343 8.61 33.44 -37.00
CA ALA A 343 9.28 34.38 -36.07
C ALA A 343 8.22 34.72 -34.98
N ASN A 344 8.65 35.00 -33.73
CA ASN A 344 7.84 35.61 -32.66
C ASN A 344 8.03 37.17 -32.74
N PRO A 345 7.23 38.08 -32.13
CA PRO A 345 6.74 37.99 -30.73
C PRO A 345 5.43 38.75 -30.35
N ALA A 346 5.15 38.72 -29.03
CA ALA A 346 4.62 39.79 -28.16
C ALA A 346 3.14 39.75 -27.66
N PRO A 347 2.84 40.34 -26.47
CA PRO A 347 2.07 39.69 -25.40
C PRO A 347 0.76 40.42 -25.05
N SER A 348 -0.14 39.77 -24.30
CA SER A 348 -0.90 40.35 -23.16
C SER A 348 -2.19 39.58 -22.82
N ARG A 349 -2.33 39.14 -21.56
CA ARG A 349 -3.26 39.67 -20.54
C ARG A 349 -3.41 38.67 -19.40
N VAL A 350 -2.96 39.11 -18.22
CA VAL A 350 -3.27 38.53 -16.93
C VAL A 350 -4.78 38.54 -16.73
N SER A 351 -5.37 37.38 -16.48
CA SER A 351 -6.69 37.23 -15.88
C SER A 351 -6.53 36.33 -14.67
N ILE A 352 -6.67 36.94 -13.49
CA ILE A 352 -6.69 36.26 -12.20
C ILE A 352 -7.93 35.36 -12.17
N ARG A 353 -7.73 34.04 -12.04
CA ARG A 353 -8.77 33.09 -11.65
C ARG A 353 -8.30 32.34 -10.39
N PRO A 354 -9.21 31.98 -9.47
CA PRO A 354 -8.86 31.46 -8.16
C PRO A 354 -8.19 30.09 -8.29
N SER A 355 -7.16 29.88 -7.48
CA SER A 355 -6.40 28.65 -7.34
C SER A 355 -7.25 27.53 -6.72
N ASN A 356 -7.73 26.60 -7.53
CA ASN A 356 -7.96 25.22 -7.09
C ASN A 356 -6.75 24.41 -7.55
N GLN A 357 -5.76 24.25 -6.67
CA GLN A 357 -4.68 23.30 -6.89
C GLN A 357 -5.21 21.88 -6.68
N GLU A 358 -5.57 21.21 -7.77
CA GLU A 358 -5.67 19.75 -7.87
C GLU A 358 -4.30 19.15 -8.29
N ASP A 359 -3.20 19.72 -7.80
CA ASP A 359 -1.86 19.26 -8.12
C ASP A 359 -1.58 17.94 -7.39
N GLY A 360 -1.80 16.80 -8.05
CA GLY A 360 -1.37 15.48 -7.57
C GLY A 360 -2.30 14.30 -7.84
N LEU A 361 -3.53 14.52 -8.32
CA LEU A 361 -4.44 13.43 -8.69
C LEU A 361 -4.07 12.85 -10.08
N PRO A 362 -4.19 11.52 -10.28
CA PRO A 362 -3.91 10.91 -11.56
C PRO A 362 -4.90 11.38 -12.63
N VAL A 363 -4.48 11.32 -13.90
CA VAL A 363 -5.37 11.52 -15.04
C VAL A 363 -6.20 10.26 -15.27
N MET A 364 -7.50 10.45 -15.52
CA MET A 364 -8.41 9.36 -15.83
C MET A 364 -8.07 8.77 -17.21
N LYS A 365 -7.80 7.46 -17.28
CA LYS A 365 -7.42 6.79 -18.54
C LYS A 365 -8.60 6.51 -19.47
N HIS A 366 -9.82 6.45 -18.93
CA HIS A 366 -11.04 6.13 -19.69
C HIS A 366 -11.65 7.41 -20.26
N GLU A 367 -12.38 7.27 -21.37
CA GLU A 367 -13.02 8.40 -22.05
C GLU A 367 -14.29 8.88 -21.31
N THR A 368 -14.95 8.00 -20.54
CA THR A 368 -16.18 8.31 -19.79
C THR A 368 -16.20 7.71 -18.38
N SER A 369 -16.99 8.30 -17.49
CA SER A 369 -17.29 7.76 -16.16
C SER A 369 -17.99 6.40 -16.22
N THR A 370 -18.83 6.16 -17.23
CA THR A 370 -19.53 4.89 -17.43
C THR A 370 -18.59 3.74 -17.81
N GLN A 371 -17.55 4.01 -18.62
CA GLN A 371 -16.53 3.00 -18.93
C GLN A 371 -15.70 2.65 -17.69
N PHE A 372 -15.24 3.66 -16.95
CA PHE A 372 -14.50 3.44 -15.70
C PHE A 372 -15.32 2.67 -14.68
N PHE A 373 -16.58 3.06 -14.47
CA PHE A 373 -17.49 2.37 -13.57
C PHE A 373 -17.64 0.91 -14.00
N SER A 374 -17.85 0.64 -15.28
CA SER A 374 -18.05 -0.73 -15.76
C SER A 374 -16.81 -1.61 -15.63
N GLU A 375 -15.61 -1.07 -15.87
CA GLU A 375 -14.39 -1.81 -15.59
C GLU A 375 -14.21 -2.13 -14.10
N ARG A 376 -14.56 -1.19 -13.21
CA ARG A 376 -14.56 -1.43 -11.75
C ARG A 376 -15.60 -2.45 -11.37
N PHE A 377 -16.80 -2.34 -11.95
CA PHE A 377 -17.92 -3.25 -11.74
C PHE A 377 -17.53 -4.67 -12.15
N ALA A 378 -16.99 -4.88 -13.35
CA ALA A 378 -16.60 -6.20 -13.84
C ALA A 378 -15.50 -6.86 -12.98
N LYS A 379 -14.56 -6.08 -12.44
CA LYS A 379 -13.50 -6.58 -11.54
C LYS A 379 -14.06 -6.97 -10.17
N ALA A 380 -14.93 -6.13 -9.61
CA ALA A 380 -15.55 -6.38 -8.32
C ALA A 380 -16.61 -7.48 -8.38
N PHE A 381 -17.37 -7.55 -9.47
CA PHE A 381 -18.55 -8.39 -9.67
C PHE A 381 -18.45 -9.20 -10.98
N PRO A 382 -17.48 -10.12 -11.08
CA PRO A 382 -17.23 -10.86 -12.31
C PRO A 382 -18.41 -11.77 -12.65
N GLY A 383 -18.84 -11.73 -13.92
CA GLY A 383 -19.90 -12.59 -14.46
C GLY A 383 -21.33 -12.18 -14.09
N VAL A 384 -21.53 -11.00 -13.50
CA VAL A 384 -22.89 -10.50 -13.19
C VAL A 384 -23.60 -10.09 -14.48
N HIS A 385 -24.70 -10.79 -14.78
CA HIS A 385 -25.70 -10.43 -15.77
C HIS A 385 -27.07 -10.42 -15.08
N GLY A 386 -27.81 -9.32 -15.20
CA GLY A 386 -29.01 -9.04 -14.40
C GLY A 386 -28.67 -8.54 -12.99
N THR A 387 -29.39 -9.00 -11.98
CA THR A 387 -29.18 -8.60 -10.57
C THR A 387 -28.52 -9.73 -9.79
N GLN A 388 -27.38 -9.45 -9.15
CA GLN A 388 -26.76 -10.38 -8.20
C GLN A 388 -26.74 -9.79 -6.79
N TRP A 389 -27.30 -10.54 -5.83
CA TRP A 389 -27.38 -10.17 -4.43
C TRP A 389 -26.21 -10.72 -3.60
N PHE A 390 -25.70 -9.88 -2.71
CA PHE A 390 -24.72 -10.20 -1.67
C PHE A 390 -25.34 -9.85 -0.32
N ARG A 391 -25.96 -10.84 0.32
CA ARG A 391 -26.64 -10.71 1.63
C ARG A 391 -25.74 -11.07 2.82
N ASP A 392 -24.51 -11.46 2.55
CA ASP A 392 -23.45 -11.62 3.54
C ASP A 392 -22.67 -10.30 3.61
N PRO A 393 -22.78 -9.53 4.71
CA PRO A 393 -22.14 -8.21 4.83
C PRO A 393 -20.63 -8.26 4.61
N ILE A 394 -19.94 -9.34 5.01
CA ILE A 394 -18.50 -9.49 4.84
C ILE A 394 -18.18 -9.54 3.34
N LYS A 395 -18.88 -10.42 2.60
CA LYS A 395 -18.71 -10.53 1.15
C LYS A 395 -19.13 -9.26 0.42
N ALA A 396 -20.19 -8.60 0.86
CA ALA A 396 -20.61 -7.32 0.28
C ALA A 396 -19.50 -6.26 0.42
N ILE A 397 -18.88 -6.16 1.60
CA ILE A 397 -17.78 -5.23 1.86
C ILE A 397 -16.52 -5.60 1.07
N GLU A 398 -16.17 -6.88 0.96
CA GLU A 398 -15.07 -7.34 0.09
C GLU A 398 -15.26 -6.87 -1.36
N ARG A 399 -16.48 -6.96 -1.89
CA ARG A 399 -16.82 -6.50 -3.24
C ARG A 399 -16.73 -5.00 -3.37
N LEU A 400 -17.25 -4.25 -2.40
CA LEU A 400 -17.13 -2.78 -2.36
C LEU A 400 -15.67 -2.33 -2.27
N ALA A 401 -14.83 -3.03 -1.50
CA ALA A 401 -13.39 -2.72 -1.39
C ALA A 401 -12.65 -2.89 -2.73
N LEU A 402 -12.95 -3.96 -3.47
CA LEU A 402 -12.45 -4.14 -4.83
C LEU A 402 -12.96 -3.04 -5.77
N PHE A 403 -14.24 -2.69 -5.67
CA PHE A 403 -14.88 -1.67 -6.48
C PHE A 403 -14.24 -0.28 -6.25
N PHE A 404 -14.02 0.10 -4.99
CA PHE A 404 -13.44 1.40 -4.59
C PHE A 404 -11.91 1.42 -4.50
N THR A 405 -11.21 0.44 -5.07
CA THR A 405 -9.74 0.44 -5.09
C THR A 405 -9.21 1.73 -5.74
N LYS A 406 -8.40 2.52 -5.01
CA LYS A 406 -7.89 3.81 -5.49
C LYS A 406 -7.09 3.68 -6.80
N PRO A 407 -7.10 4.70 -7.67
CA PRO A 407 -7.82 5.98 -7.53
C PRO A 407 -9.32 5.87 -7.86
N ILE A 408 -10.13 6.65 -7.13
CA ILE A 408 -11.57 6.87 -7.38
C ILE A 408 -11.92 8.34 -7.64
N ALA A 409 -10.95 9.24 -7.47
CA ALA A 409 -10.99 10.65 -7.85
C ALA A 409 -9.78 10.98 -8.73
N PHE A 410 -9.98 11.86 -9.70
CA PHE A 410 -9.01 12.25 -10.73
C PHE A 410 -9.03 13.78 -10.85
N GLY A 411 -7.96 14.40 -11.36
CA GLY A 411 -7.92 15.86 -11.52
C GLY A 411 -9.12 16.36 -12.34
N GLY A 412 -10.07 17.04 -11.71
CA GLY A 412 -11.29 17.59 -12.29
C GLY A 412 -12.41 16.58 -12.54
N HIS A 413 -12.24 15.30 -12.19
CA HIS A 413 -13.19 14.23 -12.54
C HIS A 413 -13.48 13.30 -11.35
N HIS A 414 -14.76 13.19 -11.01
CA HIS A 414 -15.27 12.23 -10.04
C HIS A 414 -16.26 11.27 -10.71
N PRO A 415 -15.81 10.06 -11.12
CA PRO A 415 -16.62 9.19 -11.96
C PRO A 415 -17.67 8.37 -11.21
N ILE A 416 -17.54 8.18 -9.90
CA ILE A 416 -18.44 7.35 -9.08
C ILE A 416 -19.24 8.24 -8.13
N TRP A 417 -20.55 8.13 -8.18
CA TRP A 417 -21.50 8.96 -7.45
C TRP A 417 -22.51 8.08 -6.70
N TRP A 418 -23.19 8.66 -5.72
CA TRP A 418 -24.34 8.05 -5.07
C TRP A 418 -25.62 8.89 -5.25
N TRP A 419 -26.77 8.21 -5.24
CA TRP A 419 -28.11 8.77 -5.38
C TRP A 419 -29.01 8.37 -4.22
N ARG A 420 -29.53 9.39 -3.53
CA ARG A 420 -30.64 9.32 -2.57
C ARG A 420 -31.28 10.72 -2.47
N SER A 421 -31.29 11.34 -1.29
CA SER A 421 -31.68 12.75 -1.11
C SER A 421 -30.60 13.75 -1.58
N GLY A 422 -29.76 13.33 -2.52
CA GLY A 422 -28.66 14.07 -3.11
C GLY A 422 -28.01 13.25 -4.20
N ASN A 423 -27.36 13.95 -5.14
CA ASN A 423 -26.59 13.38 -6.25
C ASN A 423 -25.15 13.86 -6.05
N MET A 424 -24.33 13.05 -5.39
CA MET A 424 -23.01 13.49 -4.92
C MET A 424 -21.92 12.51 -5.36
N TYR A 425 -20.75 13.05 -5.66
CA TYR A 425 -19.58 12.24 -5.93
C TYR A 425 -19.01 11.62 -4.65
N ILE A 426 -18.46 10.42 -4.78
CA ILE A 426 -17.77 9.70 -3.70
C ILE A 426 -16.28 10.04 -3.76
N GLN A 427 -15.72 10.49 -2.63
CA GLN A 427 -14.32 10.87 -2.51
C GLN A 427 -13.47 9.82 -1.80
N ASP A 428 -14.03 9.17 -0.77
CA ASP A 428 -13.32 8.20 0.03
C ASP A 428 -14.20 7.02 0.45
N PHE A 429 -13.55 5.87 0.61
CA PHE A 429 -14.14 4.64 1.09
C PHE A 429 -13.16 3.98 2.06
N SER A 430 -13.64 3.63 3.24
CA SER A 430 -12.87 2.86 4.20
C SER A 430 -13.74 1.82 4.92
N ILE A 431 -13.10 0.75 5.37
CA ILE A 431 -13.74 -0.32 6.14
C ILE A 431 -13.49 -0.03 7.62
N LEU A 432 -14.55 0.13 8.40
CA LEU A 432 -14.46 0.36 9.84
C LEU A 432 -14.47 -0.97 10.62
N SER A 433 -15.23 -1.95 10.14
CA SER A 433 -15.33 -3.29 10.73
C SER A 433 -15.83 -4.31 9.69
N ASN A 434 -15.99 -5.57 10.09
CA ASN A 434 -16.45 -6.66 9.22
C ASN A 434 -17.86 -6.45 8.61
N ASN A 435 -18.66 -5.52 9.15
CA ASN A 435 -20.00 -5.20 8.65
C ASN A 435 -20.24 -3.70 8.48
N THR A 436 -19.25 -2.85 8.77
CA THR A 436 -19.43 -1.40 8.78
C THR A 436 -18.40 -0.73 7.88
N ILE A 437 -18.86 0.14 7.00
CA ILE A 437 -18.00 0.97 6.14
C ILE A 437 -18.18 2.45 6.49
N LEU A 438 -17.22 3.25 6.07
CA LEU A 438 -17.33 4.69 5.98
C LEU A 438 -17.21 5.10 4.50
N LEU A 439 -18.29 5.65 3.96
CA LEU A 439 -18.34 6.22 2.61
C LEU A 439 -18.39 7.74 2.74
N ASP A 440 -17.29 8.41 2.42
CA ASP A 440 -17.02 9.80 2.79
C ASP A 440 -17.16 10.02 4.31
N HIS A 441 -18.31 10.54 4.76
CA HIS A 441 -18.65 10.70 6.18
C HIS A 441 -19.80 9.79 6.63
N GLN A 442 -20.43 9.04 5.71
CA GLN A 442 -21.55 8.14 6.00
C GLN A 442 -21.03 6.83 6.58
N GLU A 443 -21.33 6.57 7.85
CA GLU A 443 -21.04 5.32 8.53
C GLU A 443 -22.23 4.37 8.37
N LEU A 444 -21.99 3.27 7.65
CA LEU A 444 -23.02 2.38 7.14
C LEU A 444 -22.78 0.95 7.62
N ILE A 445 -23.71 0.43 8.42
CA ILE A 445 -23.75 -1.00 8.77
C ILE A 445 -24.39 -1.74 7.60
N ILE A 446 -23.59 -2.41 6.77
CA ILE A 446 -24.05 -3.08 5.57
C ILE A 446 -25.01 -4.23 5.91
N ASP A 447 -26.21 -4.18 5.31
CA ASP A 447 -27.20 -5.25 5.34
C ASP A 447 -27.08 -6.09 4.07
N GLU A 448 -27.29 -5.47 2.92
CA GLU A 448 -27.35 -6.14 1.63
C GLU A 448 -26.76 -5.24 0.54
N LEU A 449 -26.15 -5.87 -0.45
CA LEU A 449 -25.64 -5.24 -1.66
C LEU A 449 -26.21 -5.96 -2.87
N ALA A 450 -26.69 -5.22 -3.86
CA ALA A 450 -27.00 -5.79 -5.17
C ALA A 450 -26.11 -5.13 -6.25
N ALA A 451 -25.48 -5.95 -7.07
CA ALA A 451 -24.81 -5.52 -8.27
C ALA A 451 -25.77 -5.72 -9.45
N VAL A 452 -26.08 -4.65 -10.17
CA VAL A 452 -27.09 -4.65 -11.23
C VAL A 452 -26.45 -4.34 -12.58
N ASN A 453 -26.53 -5.32 -13.49
CA ASN A 453 -26.13 -5.25 -14.88
C ASN A 453 -27.22 -5.85 -15.79
N ALA A 454 -28.36 -5.18 -15.89
CA ALA A 454 -29.52 -5.66 -16.65
C ALA A 454 -29.65 -5.04 -18.06
N GLY A 455 -28.72 -4.18 -18.46
CA GLY A 455 -28.80 -3.41 -19.69
C GLY A 455 -27.45 -3.28 -20.38
N SER A 456 -27.12 -2.07 -20.81
CA SER A 456 -25.78 -1.76 -21.29
C SER A 456 -24.87 -1.35 -20.13
N TYR A 457 -23.55 -1.39 -20.35
CA TYR A 457 -22.55 -1.02 -19.35
C TYR A 457 -22.77 0.36 -18.69
N TYR A 458 -23.37 1.32 -19.42
CA TYR A 458 -23.66 2.67 -18.92
C TYR A 458 -24.89 2.75 -18.01
N GLN A 459 -25.64 1.65 -17.86
CA GLN A 459 -26.81 1.52 -16.98
C GLN A 459 -26.50 0.67 -15.73
N GLU A 460 -25.25 0.26 -15.55
CA GLU A 460 -24.82 -0.49 -14.36
C GLU A 460 -24.93 0.39 -13.11
N PHE A 461 -25.36 -0.22 -12.01
CA PHE A 461 -25.38 0.42 -10.70
C PHE A 461 -25.26 -0.60 -9.58
N LEU A 462 -24.87 -0.13 -8.40
CA LEU A 462 -24.93 -0.88 -7.15
C LEU A 462 -26.08 -0.34 -6.31
N TYR A 463 -26.84 -1.24 -5.70
CA TYR A 463 -27.79 -0.90 -4.65
C TYR A 463 -27.20 -1.30 -3.31
N VAL A 464 -27.15 -0.37 -2.36
CA VAL A 464 -26.65 -0.61 -1.01
C VAL A 464 -27.78 -0.41 -0.02
N LYS A 465 -27.98 -1.39 0.86
CA LYS A 465 -28.89 -1.33 1.99
C LYS A 465 -28.12 -1.43 3.29
N ALA A 466 -28.43 -0.57 4.24
CA ALA A 466 -27.81 -0.49 5.55
C ALA A 466 -28.83 -0.70 6.68
N LYS A 467 -28.36 -1.30 7.77
CA LYS A 467 -29.11 -1.50 9.01
C LYS A 467 -29.15 -0.18 9.82
N PRO A 468 -30.19 -0.01 10.66
CA PRO A 468 -30.19 1.04 11.66
C PRO A 468 -28.95 0.95 12.57
N SER A 469 -28.34 2.09 12.84
CA SER A 469 -27.34 2.29 13.87
C SER A 469 -27.99 2.69 15.19
N GLN A 470 -27.30 2.43 16.30
CA GLN A 470 -27.70 2.99 17.59
C GLN A 470 -27.42 4.50 17.61
N PRO A 471 -28.29 5.32 18.23
CA PRO A 471 -28.03 6.74 18.41
C PRO A 471 -26.73 6.98 19.18
N SER A 472 -26.01 8.03 18.78
CA SER A 472 -24.79 8.51 19.45
C SER A 472 -25.04 8.97 20.90
N GLY A 473 -26.27 9.37 21.21
CA GLY A 473 -26.66 9.99 22.47
C GLY A 473 -26.31 11.48 22.56
N LEU A 474 -25.76 12.08 21.51
CA LEU A 474 -25.36 13.49 21.47
C LEU A 474 -26.48 14.43 21.04
N ASN A 475 -27.36 13.95 20.17
CA ASN A 475 -28.38 14.76 19.52
C ASN A 475 -29.76 14.47 20.11
N ASP A 476 -30.62 15.49 20.13
CA ASP A 476 -32.04 15.29 20.45
C ASP A 476 -32.72 14.49 19.34
N ILE A 477 -33.25 13.33 19.72
CA ILE A 477 -33.92 12.38 18.85
C ILE A 477 -35.43 12.63 18.73
N SER A 478 -35.95 13.72 19.32
CA SER A 478 -37.37 14.09 19.21
C SER A 478 -37.83 14.32 17.76
N SER A 479 -36.92 14.74 16.87
CA SER A 479 -37.21 15.03 15.46
C SER A 479 -37.26 13.81 14.53
N LEU A 480 -37.00 12.59 15.01
CA LEU A 480 -36.99 11.39 14.15
C LEU A 480 -38.29 11.19 13.36
N PRO A 481 -39.50 11.30 13.97
CA PRO A 481 -40.75 11.11 13.23
C PRO A 481 -40.89 12.05 12.04
N ASP A 482 -40.49 13.31 12.20
CA ASP A 482 -40.55 14.32 11.14
C ASP A 482 -39.55 14.02 10.02
N GLN A 483 -38.35 13.55 10.36
CA GLN A 483 -37.36 13.11 9.35
C GLN A 483 -37.88 11.92 8.54
N ILE A 484 -38.49 10.93 9.21
CA ILE A 484 -39.07 9.76 8.55
C ILE A 484 -40.24 10.17 7.65
N ALA A 485 -41.11 11.07 8.11
CA ALA A 485 -42.21 11.58 7.31
C ALA A 485 -41.73 12.34 6.07
N LEU A 486 -40.64 13.10 6.19
CA LEU A 486 -40.09 13.91 5.10
C LEU A 486 -39.26 13.10 4.09
N ARG A 487 -38.42 12.17 4.57
CA ARG A 487 -37.39 11.50 3.74
C ARG A 487 -37.62 10.00 3.57
N GLY A 488 -38.40 9.38 4.46
CA GLY A 488 -38.56 7.93 4.58
C GLY A 488 -37.53 7.26 5.50
N TYR A 489 -36.57 8.02 6.03
CA TYR A 489 -35.52 7.54 6.94
C TYR A 489 -35.05 8.66 7.88
N ALA A 490 -34.44 8.30 9.00
CA ALA A 490 -33.83 9.24 9.94
C ALA A 490 -32.31 9.06 10.01
N LYS A 491 -31.60 10.17 10.19
CA LYS A 491 -30.14 10.21 10.34
C LYS A 491 -29.73 11.11 11.50
N GLU A 492 -28.52 10.93 11.98
CA GLU A 492 -27.83 11.84 12.89
C GLU A 492 -26.46 12.18 12.33
N GLU A 493 -25.99 13.39 12.64
CA GLU A 493 -24.64 13.86 12.30
C GLU A 493 -23.90 14.21 13.60
N PHE A 494 -22.62 13.85 13.66
CA PHE A 494 -21.72 14.14 14.77
C PHE A 494 -20.27 14.06 14.26
N ALA A 495 -19.29 14.33 15.09
CA ALA A 495 -17.90 14.09 14.72
C ALA A 495 -17.16 13.25 15.77
N LEU A 496 -16.12 12.56 15.33
CA LEU A 496 -15.19 11.85 16.20
C LEU A 496 -13.90 12.65 16.32
N PHE A 497 -13.65 13.22 17.48
CA PHE A 497 -12.37 13.83 17.83
C PHE A 497 -11.58 12.87 18.72
N ARG A 498 -10.48 12.31 18.20
CA ARG A 498 -9.64 11.33 18.91
C ARG A 498 -10.45 10.13 19.45
N GLY A 499 -11.43 9.67 18.68
CA GLY A 499 -12.34 8.58 19.04
C GLY A 499 -13.47 8.96 19.99
N ARG A 500 -13.50 10.19 20.50
CA ARG A 500 -14.61 10.69 21.33
C ARG A 500 -15.66 11.38 20.46
N PRO A 501 -16.96 11.08 20.66
CA PRO A 501 -18.02 11.73 19.92
C PRO A 501 -18.19 13.17 20.43
N VAL A 502 -18.24 14.13 19.50
CA VAL A 502 -18.58 15.54 19.74
C VAL A 502 -19.76 15.91 18.85
N THR A 503 -20.57 16.87 19.28
CA THR A 503 -21.78 17.28 18.55
C THR A 503 -21.42 17.88 17.18
N ARG A 504 -22.40 17.89 16.26
CA ARG A 504 -22.24 18.55 14.95
C ARG A 504 -21.93 20.05 15.12
N ALA A 505 -22.57 20.71 16.09
CA ALA A 505 -22.34 22.12 16.39
C ALA A 505 -20.90 22.37 16.85
N GLU A 506 -20.39 21.60 17.81
CA GLU A 506 -19.00 21.71 18.27
C GLU A 506 -17.98 21.46 17.14
N TYR A 507 -18.28 20.53 16.24
CA TYR A 507 -17.46 20.31 15.06
C TYR A 507 -17.41 21.55 14.15
N ASP A 508 -18.56 22.14 13.85
CA ASP A 508 -18.67 23.31 12.97
C ASP A 508 -18.04 24.57 13.61
N ASP A 509 -18.13 24.69 14.93
CA ASP A 509 -17.48 25.75 15.72
C ASP A 509 -15.94 25.56 15.79
N GLY A 510 -15.43 24.37 15.46
CA GLY A 510 -14.01 24.02 15.52
C GLY A 510 -13.49 23.83 16.96
N ALA A 511 -14.37 23.73 17.96
CA ALA A 511 -14.03 23.51 19.36
C ALA A 511 -15.14 22.75 20.09
N ALA A 512 -14.79 21.90 21.06
CA ALA A 512 -15.72 21.09 21.85
C ALA A 512 -15.44 21.19 23.35
N VAL A 513 -16.45 20.92 24.19
CA VAL A 513 -16.28 20.81 25.64
C VAL A 513 -16.03 19.35 26.01
N ILE A 514 -14.79 19.02 26.36
CA ILE A 514 -14.36 17.67 26.70
C ILE A 514 -13.88 17.66 28.15
N ASP A 515 -14.48 16.81 28.97
CA ASP A 515 -14.19 16.71 30.41
C ASP A 515 -14.26 18.07 31.13
N GLY A 516 -15.20 18.93 30.71
CA GLY A 516 -15.43 20.27 31.27
C GLY A 516 -14.47 21.35 30.75
N CYS A 517 -13.57 21.03 29.82
CA CYS A 517 -12.63 21.99 29.24
C CYS A 517 -12.94 22.24 27.76
N VAL A 518 -12.82 23.50 27.31
CA VAL A 518 -12.92 23.83 25.88
C VAL A 518 -11.63 23.40 25.17
N VAL A 519 -11.76 22.59 24.13
CA VAL A 519 -10.66 22.03 23.34
C VAL A 519 -10.87 22.36 21.87
N THR A 520 -9.86 22.94 21.21
CA THR A 520 -9.88 23.20 19.76
C THR A 520 -9.68 21.90 18.97
N LEU A 521 -10.48 21.69 17.93
CA LEU A 521 -10.50 20.46 17.14
C LEU A 521 -9.42 20.43 16.06
N ASN A 522 -8.91 21.59 15.61
CA ASN A 522 -7.79 21.74 14.66
C ASN A 522 -7.91 20.91 13.36
N GLY A 523 -9.13 20.60 12.91
CA GLY A 523 -9.37 19.74 11.75
C GLY A 523 -9.04 18.26 11.97
N GLU A 524 -8.72 17.83 13.20
CA GLU A 524 -8.49 16.41 13.54
C GLU A 524 -9.81 15.63 13.72
N ALA A 525 -10.92 16.35 13.95
CA ALA A 525 -12.23 15.74 14.10
C ALA A 525 -12.73 15.19 12.75
N GLN A 526 -13.31 13.99 12.78
CA GLN A 526 -13.83 13.34 11.58
C GLN A 526 -15.35 13.34 11.60
N LEU A 527 -15.96 13.98 10.61
CA LEU A 527 -17.42 13.99 10.48
C LEU A 527 -17.96 12.57 10.30
N ARG A 528 -19.11 12.30 10.92
CA ARG A 528 -19.86 11.07 10.85
C ARG A 528 -21.33 11.37 10.65
N GLU A 529 -21.94 10.64 9.74
CA GLU A 529 -23.37 10.54 9.54
C GLU A 529 -23.78 9.09 9.73
N ARG A 530 -24.76 8.82 10.58
CA ARG A 530 -25.32 7.48 10.79
C ARG A 530 -26.82 7.51 10.60
N PHE A 531 -27.38 6.37 10.22
CA PHE A 531 -28.81 6.21 9.96
C PHE A 531 -29.47 5.47 11.11
N LEU A 532 -30.52 6.06 11.70
CA LEU A 532 -31.24 5.51 12.86
C LEU A 532 -32.42 4.63 12.45
N THR A 533 -32.68 4.52 11.16
CA THR A 533 -33.65 3.62 10.52
C THR A 533 -32.96 2.82 9.43
N PRO A 534 -33.61 1.80 8.83
CA PRO A 534 -33.08 1.20 7.62
C PRO A 534 -32.83 2.27 6.57
N TYR A 535 -31.72 2.16 5.85
CA TYR A 535 -31.31 3.13 4.85
C TYR A 535 -30.88 2.40 3.57
N ASN A 536 -31.05 3.05 2.43
CA ASN A 536 -30.57 2.54 1.16
C ASN A 536 -30.23 3.68 0.19
N PHE A 537 -29.39 3.38 -0.79
CA PHE A 537 -29.01 4.31 -1.85
C PHE A 537 -28.44 3.55 -3.04
N ILE A 538 -28.25 4.26 -4.14
CA ILE A 538 -27.65 3.73 -5.36
C ILE A 538 -26.25 4.30 -5.52
N ILE A 539 -25.31 3.50 -6.03
CA ILE A 539 -24.00 3.94 -6.50
C ILE A 539 -23.93 3.69 -8.00
N ALA A 540 -23.66 4.71 -8.80
CA ALA A 540 -23.58 4.61 -10.26
C ALA A 540 -22.51 5.55 -10.82
N ALA A 541 -22.24 5.42 -12.12
CA ALA A 541 -21.37 6.36 -12.83
C ALA A 541 -22.00 7.76 -12.88
N HIS A 542 -21.20 8.83 -12.81
CA HIS A 542 -21.67 10.21 -12.99
C HIS A 542 -22.50 10.40 -14.28
N GLU A 543 -22.12 9.75 -15.38
CA GLU A 543 -22.82 9.83 -16.66
C GLU A 543 -23.88 8.74 -16.87
N SER A 544 -24.22 8.00 -15.81
CA SER A 544 -25.34 7.05 -15.83
C SER A 544 -26.66 7.75 -16.18
N PRO A 545 -27.60 7.10 -16.88
CA PRO A 545 -28.96 7.60 -17.07
C PRO A 545 -29.70 7.88 -15.75
N ILE A 546 -29.26 7.31 -14.62
CA ILE A 546 -29.78 7.63 -13.29
C ILE A 546 -29.54 9.10 -12.93
N ASN A 547 -28.48 9.72 -13.45
CA ASN A 547 -28.22 11.15 -13.30
C ASN A 547 -29.18 11.96 -14.17
N ASN A 548 -30.39 12.16 -13.67
CA ASN A 548 -31.51 12.76 -14.38
C ASN A 548 -32.45 13.45 -13.38
N ASP A 549 -32.52 14.78 -13.43
CA ASP A 549 -33.36 15.58 -12.53
C ASP A 549 -34.84 15.15 -12.54
N ARG A 550 -35.35 14.62 -13.67
CA ARG A 550 -36.73 14.12 -13.76
C ARG A 550 -36.93 12.76 -13.08
N PHE A 551 -35.84 12.07 -12.79
CA PHE A 551 -35.84 10.77 -12.14
C PHE A 551 -35.46 10.83 -10.66
N ASP A 552 -34.89 11.93 -10.16
CA ASP A 552 -34.48 12.06 -8.75
C ASP A 552 -35.63 11.77 -7.76
N GLU A 553 -36.78 12.42 -7.93
CA GLU A 553 -37.95 12.20 -7.06
C GLU A 553 -38.54 10.79 -7.22
N PRO A 554 -38.82 10.28 -8.45
CA PRO A 554 -39.22 8.89 -8.64
C PRO A 554 -38.23 7.86 -8.07
N CYS A 555 -36.92 8.11 -8.16
CA CYS A 555 -35.88 7.25 -7.62
C CYS A 555 -35.95 7.20 -6.09
N ASN A 556 -36.11 8.35 -5.44
CA ASN A 556 -36.28 8.42 -3.99
C ASN A 556 -37.53 7.71 -3.48
N GLU A 557 -38.66 7.89 -4.16
CA GLU A 557 -39.88 7.17 -3.81
C GLU A 557 -39.73 5.66 -4.04
N MET A 558 -39.08 5.23 -5.13
CA MET A 558 -38.79 3.82 -5.37
C MET A 558 -37.93 3.21 -4.26
N LEU A 559 -36.87 3.91 -3.84
CA LEU A 559 -36.00 3.46 -2.76
C LEU A 559 -36.74 3.39 -1.42
N ASN A 560 -37.67 4.31 -1.13
CA ASN A 560 -38.56 4.24 0.04
C ASN A 560 -39.49 3.02 -0.02
N ARG A 561 -40.14 2.79 -1.18
CA ARG A 561 -40.98 1.60 -1.40
C ARG A 561 -40.18 0.31 -1.23
N ILE A 562 -38.92 0.26 -1.68
CA ILE A 562 -38.04 -0.90 -1.47
C ILE A 562 -37.77 -1.12 0.03
N LEU A 563 -37.51 -0.07 0.82
CA LEU A 563 -37.35 -0.20 2.27
C LEU A 563 -38.63 -0.72 2.96
N ARG A 564 -39.81 -0.35 2.46
CA ARG A 564 -41.12 -0.83 2.94
C ARG A 564 -41.49 -2.22 2.41
N GLY A 565 -40.72 -2.78 1.46
CA GLY A 565 -41.04 -4.05 0.80
C GLY A 565 -42.16 -3.97 -0.25
N GLU A 566 -42.48 -2.76 -0.71
CA GLU A 566 -43.56 -2.45 -1.67
C GLU A 566 -43.07 -2.37 -3.13
N ALA A 567 -41.76 -2.50 -3.35
CA ALA A 567 -41.09 -2.46 -4.65
C ALA A 567 -39.82 -3.31 -4.61
N THR A 568 -39.27 -3.62 -5.78
CA THR A 568 -38.04 -4.44 -5.91
C THR A 568 -36.92 -3.72 -6.67
N ILE A 569 -35.70 -4.26 -6.58
CA ILE A 569 -34.55 -3.75 -7.36
C ILE A 569 -34.74 -4.00 -8.85
N GLU A 570 -35.46 -5.04 -9.24
CA GLU A 570 -35.79 -5.34 -10.63
C GLU A 570 -36.74 -4.28 -11.22
N GLU A 571 -37.68 -3.75 -10.42
CA GLU A 571 -38.54 -2.63 -10.82
C GLU A 571 -37.72 -1.35 -11.04
N LEU A 572 -36.83 -1.03 -10.09
CA LEU A 572 -35.89 0.09 -10.22
C LEU A 572 -34.98 -0.06 -11.44
N SER A 573 -34.42 -1.26 -11.65
CA SER A 573 -33.61 -1.58 -12.82
C SER A 573 -34.39 -1.37 -14.12
N THR A 574 -35.64 -1.82 -14.17
CA THR A 574 -36.52 -1.64 -15.32
C THR A 574 -36.83 -0.16 -15.57
N ALA A 575 -36.98 0.65 -14.51
CA ALA A 575 -37.13 2.09 -14.64
C ALA A 575 -35.86 2.74 -15.22
N THR A 576 -34.68 2.37 -14.72
CA THR A 576 -33.38 2.84 -15.24
C THR A 576 -33.17 2.50 -16.72
N LEU A 577 -33.62 1.33 -17.18
CA LEU A 577 -33.54 0.93 -18.59
C LEU A 577 -34.33 1.84 -19.54
N LYS A 578 -35.38 2.51 -19.04
CA LYS A 578 -36.23 3.43 -19.81
C LYS A 578 -35.67 4.85 -19.87
N LEU A 579 -34.64 5.17 -19.08
CA LEU A 579 -34.05 6.50 -19.05
C LEU A 579 -33.16 6.72 -20.29
N PRO A 580 -33.19 7.93 -20.89
CA PRO A 580 -32.35 8.25 -22.03
C PRO A 580 -30.88 8.33 -21.61
N ARG A 581 -29.97 7.98 -22.53
CA ARG A 581 -28.53 8.19 -22.33
C ARG A 581 -28.20 9.68 -22.27
N ARG A 582 -27.20 10.05 -21.45
CA ARG A 582 -26.86 11.45 -21.17
C ARG A 582 -26.59 12.33 -22.39
N GLU A 583 -25.98 11.77 -23.44
CA GLU A 583 -25.74 12.42 -24.73
C GLU A 583 -27.01 12.93 -25.44
N HIS A 584 -28.21 12.49 -24.99
CA HIS A 584 -29.50 12.83 -25.57
C HIS A 584 -30.39 13.70 -24.68
N TYR A 585 -29.97 14.10 -23.48
CA TYR A 585 -30.81 14.96 -22.61
C TYR A 585 -31.22 16.28 -23.29
N ASN A 586 -30.35 16.81 -24.16
CA ASN A 586 -30.57 18.07 -24.86
C ASN A 586 -31.11 17.92 -26.30
N ARG A 587 -31.46 16.70 -26.77
CA ARG A 587 -31.86 16.45 -28.18
C ARG A 587 -33.36 16.25 -28.42
N ARG A 588 -34.22 16.71 -27.51
CA ARG A 588 -35.65 16.88 -27.80
C ARG A 588 -36.10 18.26 -27.34
N GLN A 589 -35.86 19.24 -28.21
CA GLN A 589 -36.80 20.35 -28.43
C GLN A 589 -37.84 19.90 -29.45
#